data_AF-A0A2G9WU09-F1
#
_entry.id   AF-A0A2G9WU09-F1
#
_cell.length_a   1.000
_cell.length_b   1.000
_cell.length_c   1.000
_cell.angle_alpha   90.00
_cell.angle_beta   90.00
_cell.angle_gamma   90.00
#
_symmetry.space_group_name_H-M   'P 1'
#
loop_
_entity.id
_entity.type
_entity.pdbx_description
1 polymer ?
#
loop_
_entity_poly.entity_id
_entity_poly.type
_entity_poly.pdbx_seq_one_letter_code
_entity_poly.pdbx_strand_id
1 'polypeptide(L)'
;MPPRKSTAAVGDDGKSSPVGRLKLLMVLDALLREGSVGAAADSLGLQLSAVSRMLSEIRDHYGDPIMVRTGRGMRPTPLAESLRQGVRRFVVDSEALLHGEAGDEAWDGDIGWHRRARLAPPPLSVTRSDSLDGTPSPEHIARRSAMIGASAPPHRRLAKYISHVSPGPGRSRPLTREEARDALGIILRGEADPLQIGGLLMVIQYRGVTAPELAGFVEAIQQACRPAAVGEDVRPDLDWPAYLSPRWRNPPWFIHAARLVAMSGYRVLMHGHFGGGPESGKLEAAAEESSIPVCLTLPDAASAMNERGIAYVPVGGFSPQVHALLATYPLFEMRNPLNNAVSLVNPLRAPAVLLGAAEGANRDLYRSVAQLLGVDELAIIGASRDLAQITPDRMTTLFRLVAGKPLDSNLPAMPAKRERVPIGFTQHEYWRAVWTGAARDAFAEATIVNTAAVALLCLMGDRGSFEDAREQARQAWARRRQKA
;
A
#
# COMPACT_ATOMS: atom_id res chain seq x y z
N MET A 1 27.48 20.10 71.04
CA MET A 1 28.17 20.25 69.74
C MET A 1 27.92 18.99 68.93
N PRO A 2 27.57 19.11 67.65
CA PRO A 2 26.68 18.19 66.92
C PRO A 2 27.42 17.02 66.23
N PRO A 3 26.68 15.97 65.80
CA PRO A 3 27.25 14.78 65.18
C PRO A 3 27.43 14.95 63.66
N ARG A 4 28.50 14.39 63.08
CA ARG A 4 28.67 14.25 61.61
C ARG A 4 28.60 12.79 61.17
N LYS A 5 27.38 12.43 60.78
CA LYS A 5 26.93 11.58 59.66
C LYS A 5 27.85 10.46 59.14
N SER A 6 27.33 9.24 59.32
CA SER A 6 27.37 8.09 58.40
C SER A 6 27.27 8.48 56.92
N THR A 7 28.12 7.88 56.08
CA THR A 7 27.75 7.41 54.74
C THR A 7 28.54 6.16 54.40
N ALA A 8 27.84 5.04 54.30
CA ALA A 8 28.25 3.89 53.53
C ALA A 8 28.47 4.32 52.06
N ALA A 9 29.58 3.90 51.46
CA ALA A 9 29.76 3.96 50.02
C ALA A 9 29.58 2.55 49.46
N VAL A 10 28.40 2.36 48.90
CA VAL A 10 27.93 1.23 48.08
C VAL A 10 28.81 1.13 46.83
N GLY A 11 29.08 -0.10 46.38
CA GLY A 11 29.85 -0.41 45.19
C GLY A 11 29.29 0.24 43.92
N ASP A 12 30.19 0.82 43.13
CA ASP A 12 29.95 1.32 41.78
C ASP A 12 30.33 0.21 40.78
N ASP A 13 29.37 -0.65 40.44
CA ASP A 13 29.46 -1.54 39.28
C ASP A 13 29.46 -0.67 38.01
N GLY A 14 30.66 -0.23 37.64
CA GLY A 14 30.95 0.62 36.50
C GLY A 14 30.51 -0.02 35.19
N LYS A 15 29.30 0.33 34.74
CA LYS A 15 28.83 0.08 33.37
C LYS A 15 29.80 0.76 32.40
N SER A 16 30.67 -0.02 31.75
CA SER A 16 31.45 0.47 30.61
C SER A 16 30.50 1.13 29.61
N SER A 17 30.82 2.36 29.20
CA SER A 17 29.97 3.13 28.30
C SER A 17 29.77 2.33 26.99
N PRO A 18 28.62 2.47 26.30
CA PRO A 18 28.40 1.77 25.03
C PRO A 18 29.55 1.98 24.04
N VAL A 19 30.13 3.19 24.02
CA VAL A 19 31.31 3.54 23.21
C VAL A 19 32.57 2.81 23.67
N GLY A 20 32.75 2.59 24.97
CA GLY A 20 33.86 1.83 25.53
C GLY A 20 33.86 0.37 25.05
N ARG A 21 32.68 -0.29 25.04
CA ARG A 21 32.56 -1.68 24.58
C ARG A 21 32.88 -1.85 23.10
N LEU A 22 32.50 -0.89 22.26
CA LEU A 22 32.85 -0.90 20.83
C LEU A 22 34.37 -0.83 20.61
N LYS A 23 35.07 0.01 21.40
CA LYS A 23 36.53 0.09 21.36
C LYS A 23 37.20 -1.22 21.75
N LEU A 24 36.65 -1.95 22.72
CA LEU A 24 37.15 -3.28 23.09
C LEU A 24 37.06 -4.27 21.92
N LEU A 25 35.99 -4.24 21.13
CA LEU A 25 35.85 -5.11 19.95
C LEU A 25 36.84 -4.74 18.84
N MET A 26 37.06 -3.45 18.59
CA MET A 26 38.07 -2.99 17.62
C MET A 26 39.49 -3.41 18.03
N VAL A 27 39.81 -3.29 19.33
CA VAL A 27 41.09 -3.73 19.89
C VAL A 27 41.24 -5.24 19.84
N LEU A 28 40.16 -5.99 20.10
CA LEU A 28 40.15 -7.44 19.98
C LEU A 28 40.42 -7.89 18.54
N ASP A 29 39.80 -7.27 17.53
CA ASP A 29 40.09 -7.57 16.11
C ASP A 29 41.58 -7.38 15.79
N ALA A 30 42.14 -6.23 16.16
CA ALA A 30 43.54 -5.92 15.91
C ALA A 30 44.49 -6.88 16.62
N LEU A 31 44.21 -7.25 17.88
CA LEU A 31 45.02 -8.21 18.63
C LEU A 31 44.99 -9.61 18.01
N LEU A 32 43.82 -10.04 17.54
CA LEU A 32 43.67 -11.33 16.87
C LEU A 32 44.37 -11.33 15.52
N ARG A 33 44.26 -10.25 14.74
CA ARG A 33 44.87 -10.10 13.41
C ARG A 33 46.40 -10.05 13.48
N GLU A 34 46.94 -9.28 14.42
CA GLU A 34 48.38 -8.99 14.50
C GLU A 34 49.17 -9.95 15.40
N GLY A 35 48.51 -10.68 16.31
CA GLY A 35 49.19 -11.60 17.23
C GLY A 35 50.16 -10.91 18.22
N SER A 36 50.07 -9.59 18.34
CA SER A 36 50.97 -8.75 19.15
C SER A 36 50.25 -7.49 19.63
N VAL A 37 50.46 -7.13 20.90
CA VAL A 37 49.90 -5.89 21.49
C VAL A 37 50.54 -4.64 20.88
N GLY A 38 51.81 -4.72 20.50
CA GLY A 38 52.52 -3.60 19.86
C GLY A 38 52.01 -3.31 18.46
N ALA A 39 51.98 -4.33 17.60
CA ALA A 39 51.48 -4.19 16.24
C ALA A 39 49.98 -3.82 16.21
N ALA A 40 49.18 -4.34 17.15
CA ALA A 40 47.78 -3.93 17.30
C ALA A 40 47.65 -2.44 17.67
N ALA A 41 48.50 -1.92 18.56
CA ALA A 41 48.52 -0.51 18.94
C ALA A 41 48.90 0.39 17.76
N ASP A 42 49.94 0.01 17.01
CA ASP A 42 50.38 0.74 15.81
C ASP A 42 49.27 0.77 14.75
N SER A 43 48.61 -0.37 14.50
CA SER A 43 47.55 -0.47 13.49
C SER A 43 46.30 0.37 13.81
N LEU A 44 46.05 0.63 15.09
CA LEU A 44 44.88 1.40 15.56
C LEU A 44 45.22 2.87 15.88
N GLY A 45 46.48 3.28 15.75
CA GLY A 45 46.93 4.62 16.16
C GLY A 45 46.78 4.87 17.66
N LEU A 46 46.86 3.83 18.49
CA LEU A 46 46.69 3.88 19.94
C LEU A 46 48.02 3.71 20.67
N GLN A 47 48.07 4.19 21.91
CA GLN A 47 49.20 3.95 22.79
C GLN A 47 49.22 2.48 23.26
N LEU A 48 50.41 1.87 23.33
CA LEU A 48 50.61 0.49 23.80
C LEU A 48 49.96 0.23 25.17
N SER A 49 50.08 1.20 26.08
CA SER A 49 49.48 1.14 27.42
C SER A 49 47.95 1.09 27.39
N ALA A 50 47.32 1.74 26.40
CA ALA A 50 45.86 1.72 26.22
C ALA A 50 45.38 0.36 25.69
N VAL A 51 46.07 -0.21 24.71
CA VAL A 51 45.76 -1.56 24.18
C VAL A 51 45.96 -2.63 25.26
N SER A 52 47.02 -2.51 26.06
CA SER A 52 47.24 -3.42 27.20
C SER A 52 46.12 -3.35 28.23
N ARG A 53 45.65 -2.13 28.58
CA ARG A 53 44.52 -1.93 29.50
C ARG A 53 43.23 -2.53 28.95
N MET A 54 42.94 -2.31 27.67
CA MET A 54 41.75 -2.84 27.01
C MET A 54 41.80 -4.37 26.88
N LEU A 55 42.98 -4.96 26.66
CA LEU A 55 43.14 -6.42 26.71
C LEU A 55 42.84 -6.97 28.10
N SER A 56 43.26 -6.31 29.18
CA SER A 56 42.87 -6.72 30.55
C SER A 56 41.36 -6.63 30.74
N GLU A 57 40.72 -5.56 30.27
CA GLU A 57 39.26 -5.41 30.35
C GLU A 57 38.51 -6.48 29.54
N ILE A 58 39.02 -6.86 28.36
CA ILE A 58 38.49 -7.98 27.56
C ILE A 58 38.64 -9.30 28.32
N ARG A 59 39.79 -9.55 28.97
CA ARG A 59 40.03 -10.76 29.76
C ARG A 59 39.06 -10.88 30.92
N ASP A 60 38.87 -9.79 31.65
CA ASP A 60 37.94 -9.74 32.78
C ASP A 60 36.49 -9.96 32.30
N HIS A 61 36.13 -9.43 31.13
CA HIS A 61 34.80 -9.61 30.56
C HIS A 61 34.49 -11.05 30.16
N TYR A 62 35.44 -11.74 29.52
CA TYR A 62 35.24 -13.10 29.03
C TYR A 62 35.66 -14.18 30.03
N GLY A 63 36.34 -13.82 31.12
CA GLY A 63 36.95 -14.77 32.04
C GLY A 63 38.01 -15.66 31.38
N ASP A 64 38.65 -15.18 30.31
CA ASP A 64 39.58 -15.94 29.47
C ASP A 64 40.85 -15.11 29.21
N PRO A 65 42.05 -15.72 29.12
CA PRO A 65 43.28 -14.98 28.83
C PRO A 65 43.33 -14.32 27.45
N ILE A 66 42.47 -14.75 26.52
CA ILE A 66 42.26 -14.31 25.13
C ILE A 66 43.48 -14.50 24.23
N MET A 67 44.65 -14.05 24.67
CA MET A 67 45.95 -14.27 24.04
C MET A 67 46.94 -14.83 25.07
N VAL A 68 47.58 -15.94 24.73
CA VAL A 68 48.63 -16.60 25.53
C VAL A 68 50.00 -16.46 24.86
N ARG A 69 51.05 -16.27 25.66
CA ARG A 69 52.42 -16.17 25.13
C ARG A 69 52.95 -17.55 24.74
N THR A 70 53.58 -17.62 23.57
CA THR A 70 54.28 -18.79 23.04
C THR A 70 55.68 -18.40 22.57
N GLY A 71 56.57 -19.36 22.32
CA GLY A 71 57.93 -19.10 21.83
C GLY A 71 58.01 -18.38 20.46
N ARG A 72 56.88 -18.19 19.77
CA ARG A 72 56.75 -17.48 18.49
C ARG A 72 55.84 -16.24 18.54
N GLY A 73 55.56 -15.70 19.74
CA GLY A 73 54.66 -14.55 19.93
C GLY A 73 53.38 -14.90 20.69
N MET A 74 52.34 -14.07 20.59
CA MET A 74 51.07 -14.37 21.26
C MET A 74 50.14 -15.19 20.35
N ARG A 75 49.49 -16.21 20.91
CA ARG A 75 48.48 -17.01 20.21
C ARG A 75 47.12 -16.85 20.90
N PRO A 76 46.03 -16.83 20.13
CA PRO A 76 44.67 -16.79 20.66
C PRO A 76 44.34 -18.06 21.44
N THR A 77 43.50 -17.94 22.47
CA THR A 77 42.84 -19.08 23.12
C THR A 77 41.76 -19.66 22.20
N PRO A 78 41.24 -20.88 22.46
CA PRO A 78 40.12 -21.43 21.69
C PRO A 78 38.88 -20.53 21.69
N LEU A 79 38.60 -19.86 22.83
CA LEU A 79 37.51 -18.88 22.92
C LEU A 79 37.79 -17.68 22.01
N ALA A 80 38.98 -17.10 22.09
CA ALA A 80 39.36 -15.96 21.26
C ALA A 80 39.35 -16.29 19.76
N GLU A 81 39.74 -17.51 19.40
CA GLU A 81 39.68 -18.00 18.02
C GLU A 81 38.22 -18.15 17.53
N SER A 82 37.31 -18.61 18.39
CA SER A 82 35.88 -18.69 18.06
C SER A 82 35.24 -17.31 17.83
N LEU A 83 35.78 -16.27 18.48
CA LEU A 83 35.30 -14.89 18.35
C LEU A 83 35.86 -14.16 17.11
N ARG A 84 36.96 -14.66 16.54
CA ARG A 84 37.72 -13.99 15.46
C ARG A 84 36.85 -13.56 14.29
N GLN A 85 36.04 -14.47 13.75
CA GLN A 85 35.20 -14.15 12.58
C GLN A 85 34.10 -13.15 12.91
N GLY A 86 33.46 -13.29 14.08
CA GLY A 86 32.39 -12.40 14.52
C GLY A 86 32.87 -10.98 14.77
N VAL A 87 34.03 -10.85 15.44
CA VAL A 87 34.64 -9.55 15.74
C VAL A 87 35.16 -8.88 14.46
N ARG A 88 35.80 -9.64 13.55
CA ARG A 88 36.27 -9.10 12.27
C ARG A 88 35.14 -8.58 11.39
N ARG A 89 34.04 -9.35 11.30
CA ARG A 89 32.84 -8.94 10.56
C ARG A 89 32.25 -7.65 11.12
N PHE A 90 32.13 -7.55 12.44
CA PHE A 90 31.65 -6.34 13.10
C PHE A 90 32.50 -5.09 12.76
N VAL A 91 33.83 -5.22 12.78
CA VAL A 91 34.73 -4.10 12.45
C VAL A 91 34.62 -3.70 10.98
N VAL A 92 34.62 -4.68 10.07
CA VAL A 92 34.48 -4.43 8.62
C VAL A 92 33.13 -3.79 8.30
N ASP A 93 32.03 -4.30 8.85
CA ASP A 93 30.68 -3.75 8.63
C ASP A 93 30.59 -2.31 9.21
N SER A 94 31.21 -2.06 10.36
CA SER A 94 31.26 -0.72 10.97
C SER A 94 32.05 0.26 10.11
N GLU A 95 33.18 -0.16 9.55
CA GLU A 95 33.99 0.65 8.63
C GLU A 95 33.25 0.92 7.31
N ALA A 96 32.61 -0.10 6.72
CA ALA A 96 31.82 0.06 5.50
C ALA A 96 30.67 1.07 5.67
N LEU A 97 29.98 1.03 6.81
CA LEU A 97 28.93 2.00 7.16
C LEU A 97 29.47 3.44 7.29
N LEU A 98 30.68 3.62 7.79
CA LEU A 98 31.31 4.93 7.94
C LEU A 98 31.85 5.49 6.61
N HIS A 99 32.20 4.62 5.66
CA HIS A 99 32.71 5.01 4.33
C HIS A 99 31.59 5.15 3.29
N GLY A 100 30.33 4.86 3.65
CA GLY A 100 29.21 4.92 2.71
C GLY A 100 29.20 3.79 1.67
N GLU A 101 30.07 2.79 1.84
CA GLU A 101 30.17 1.58 1.02
C GLU A 101 29.35 0.44 1.64
N ALA A 102 28.18 0.76 2.19
CA ALA A 102 27.17 -0.26 2.39
C ALA A 102 26.81 -0.78 1.00
N GLY A 103 27.26 -2.00 0.70
CA GLY A 103 27.25 -2.54 -0.66
C GLY A 103 25.94 -2.29 -1.39
N ASP A 104 26.04 -1.95 -2.68
CA ASP A 104 24.98 -1.93 -3.67
C ASP A 104 24.34 -3.34 -3.91
N GLU A 105 24.44 -4.24 -2.94
CA GLU A 105 23.51 -5.37 -2.86
C GLU A 105 22.16 -4.80 -2.44
N ALA A 106 21.30 -4.65 -3.45
CA ALA A 106 19.88 -4.37 -3.36
C ALA A 106 19.35 -4.46 -1.92
N TRP A 107 19.16 -3.29 -1.31
CA TRP A 107 18.55 -3.13 0.00
C TRP A 107 17.16 -3.78 -0.04
N ASP A 108 17.07 -5.05 0.41
CA ASP A 108 15.82 -5.78 0.64
C ASP A 108 15.26 -5.28 1.97
N GLY A 109 14.77 -4.04 1.94
CA GLY A 109 14.39 -3.24 3.10
C GLY A 109 13.12 -3.71 3.79
N ASP A 110 13.20 -4.80 4.55
CA ASP A 110 12.13 -5.30 5.43
C ASP A 110 12.08 -4.50 6.76
N ILE A 111 11.86 -3.18 6.66
CA ILE A 111 11.75 -2.27 7.81
C ILE A 111 10.46 -1.42 7.75
N GLY A 112 9.50 -1.80 6.91
CA GLY A 112 8.27 -1.04 6.70
C GLY A 112 7.17 -1.79 5.96
N TRP A 113 6.23 -1.04 5.39
CA TRP A 113 5.03 -1.54 4.71
C TRP A 113 5.29 -2.30 3.39
N HIS A 114 6.54 -2.47 2.97
CA HIS A 114 6.89 -3.01 1.65
C HIS A 114 7.07 -4.53 1.74
N ARG A 115 6.27 -5.28 0.97
CA ARG A 115 6.41 -6.74 0.81
C ARG A 115 6.11 -7.12 -0.63
N ARG A 116 6.58 -8.27 -1.10
CA ARG A 116 6.20 -8.77 -2.43
C ARG A 116 4.68 -8.96 -2.51
N ALA A 117 4.00 -8.34 -3.49
CA ALA A 117 2.58 -8.57 -3.72
C ALA A 117 2.27 -10.07 -3.88
N ARG A 118 1.16 -10.52 -3.27
CA ARG A 118 0.73 -11.93 -3.30
C ARG A 118 0.41 -12.42 -4.71
N LEU A 119 -0.12 -11.54 -5.54
CA LEU A 119 -0.34 -11.78 -6.97
C LEU A 119 0.55 -10.82 -7.73
N ALA A 120 1.50 -11.36 -8.49
CA ALA A 120 2.20 -10.57 -9.49
C ALA A 120 1.21 -10.20 -10.61
N PRO A 121 1.30 -8.99 -11.20
CA PRO A 121 0.52 -8.68 -12.38
C PRO A 121 0.87 -9.67 -13.50
N PRO A 122 -0.11 -10.35 -14.11
CA PRO A 122 0.17 -11.22 -15.25
C PRO A 122 0.59 -10.37 -16.47
N PRO A 123 1.28 -10.95 -17.46
CA PRO A 123 1.47 -10.29 -18.74
C PRO A 123 0.10 -10.04 -19.39
N LEU A 124 -0.03 -8.92 -20.10
CA LEU A 124 -1.22 -8.60 -20.87
C LEU A 124 -1.43 -9.69 -21.93
N SER A 125 -2.60 -10.34 -21.94
CA SER A 125 -2.91 -11.34 -22.98
C SER A 125 -3.36 -10.60 -24.23
N VAL A 126 -2.71 -10.90 -25.37
CA VAL A 126 -2.93 -10.20 -26.63
C VAL A 126 -2.92 -11.21 -27.78
N THR A 127 -3.70 -10.95 -28.82
CA THR A 127 -3.65 -11.74 -30.06
C THR A 127 -2.49 -11.22 -30.93
N ARG A 128 -1.65 -12.11 -31.50
CA ARG A 128 -0.57 -11.69 -32.41
C ARG A 128 -1.15 -11.11 -33.71
N SER A 129 -0.62 -9.97 -34.16
CA SER A 129 -1.01 -9.30 -35.40
C SER A 129 -0.31 -9.89 -36.61
N ASP A 130 -1.06 -10.14 -37.70
CA ASP A 130 -0.51 -10.30 -39.04
C ASP A 130 -0.20 -8.92 -39.65
N SER A 131 1.05 -8.72 -40.07
CA SER A 131 1.51 -7.48 -40.72
C SER A 131 0.82 -7.27 -42.07
N LEU A 132 0.45 -6.04 -42.44
CA LEU A 132 -0.04 -5.71 -43.79
C LEU A 132 0.56 -4.40 -44.33
N ASP A 133 1.06 -4.50 -45.57
CA ASP A 133 1.42 -3.39 -46.45
C ASP A 133 0.19 -2.78 -47.15
N GLY A 134 0.25 -1.47 -47.42
CA GLY A 134 -0.72 -0.75 -48.24
C GLY A 134 -1.79 0.01 -47.45
N THR A 135 -1.47 1.24 -47.04
CA THR A 135 -2.36 2.10 -46.23
C THR A 135 -3.49 2.71 -47.07
N PRO A 136 -4.79 2.52 -46.70
CA PRO A 136 -5.91 3.14 -47.40
C PRO A 136 -6.12 4.61 -47.03
N SER A 137 -6.78 5.38 -47.92
CA SER A 137 -7.02 6.83 -47.74
C SER A 137 -8.01 7.16 -46.60
N PRO A 138 -7.99 8.39 -46.04
CA PRO A 138 -8.88 8.80 -44.93
C PRO A 138 -10.38 8.64 -45.20
N GLU A 139 -10.84 8.84 -46.44
CA GLU A 139 -12.24 8.64 -46.84
C GLU A 139 -12.63 7.16 -46.90
N HIS A 140 -11.71 6.30 -47.34
CA HIS A 140 -11.88 4.85 -47.30
C HIS A 140 -11.94 4.34 -45.86
N ILE A 141 -11.14 4.90 -44.95
CA ILE A 141 -11.18 4.56 -43.52
C ILE A 141 -12.54 4.94 -42.92
N ALA A 142 -13.05 6.15 -43.20
CA ALA A 142 -14.34 6.62 -42.70
C ALA A 142 -15.53 5.77 -43.20
N ARG A 143 -15.59 5.45 -44.51
CA ARG A 143 -16.62 4.56 -45.07
C ARG A 143 -16.55 3.14 -44.51
N ARG A 144 -15.34 2.60 -44.32
CA ARG A 144 -15.14 1.26 -43.77
C ARG A 144 -15.55 1.20 -42.29
N SER A 145 -15.25 2.23 -41.50
CA SER A 145 -15.72 2.35 -40.11
C SER A 145 -17.25 2.40 -39.99
N ALA A 146 -17.94 3.04 -40.93
CA ALA A 146 -19.40 3.10 -40.94
C ALA A 146 -20.07 1.73 -41.19
N MET A 147 -19.42 0.84 -41.94
CA MET A 147 -19.91 -0.52 -42.23
C MET A 147 -19.60 -1.56 -41.13
N ILE A 148 -18.79 -1.21 -40.14
CA ILE A 148 -18.46 -2.10 -39.01
C ILE A 148 -19.63 -2.08 -38.00
N GLY A 149 -20.52 -3.07 -38.10
CA GLY A 149 -21.62 -3.31 -37.16
C GLY A 149 -21.19 -4.07 -35.90
N ALA A 150 -22.13 -4.30 -34.98
CA ALA A 150 -21.90 -5.01 -33.72
C ALA A 150 -21.41 -6.46 -33.89
N SER A 151 -21.69 -7.09 -35.05
CA SER A 151 -21.26 -8.45 -35.39
C SER A 151 -19.86 -8.54 -36.01
N ALA A 152 -19.19 -7.41 -36.28
CA ALA A 152 -17.86 -7.42 -36.88
C ALA A 152 -16.81 -8.02 -35.93
N PRO A 153 -15.67 -8.53 -36.42
CA PRO A 153 -14.61 -9.08 -35.58
C PRO A 153 -14.10 -8.07 -34.51
N PRO A 154 -13.71 -8.53 -33.30
CA PRO A 154 -13.28 -7.66 -32.20
C PRO A 154 -12.25 -6.58 -32.60
N HIS A 155 -11.19 -6.97 -33.31
CA HIS A 155 -10.16 -6.05 -33.79
C HIS A 155 -10.72 -4.93 -34.69
N ARG A 156 -11.74 -5.22 -35.52
CA ARG A 156 -12.39 -4.21 -36.38
C ARG A 156 -13.25 -3.26 -35.58
N ARG A 157 -14.01 -3.76 -34.60
CA ARG A 157 -14.82 -2.92 -33.71
C ARG A 157 -13.92 -1.97 -32.90
N LEU A 158 -12.81 -2.47 -32.37
CA LEU A 158 -11.84 -1.64 -31.65
C LEU A 158 -11.21 -0.56 -32.55
N ALA A 159 -10.87 -0.89 -33.80
CA ALA A 159 -10.39 0.09 -34.78
C ALA A 159 -11.43 1.19 -35.07
N LYS A 160 -12.72 0.82 -35.14
CA LYS A 160 -13.84 1.78 -35.28
C LYS A 160 -13.88 2.73 -34.07
N TYR A 161 -13.79 2.20 -32.84
CA TYR A 161 -13.80 3.02 -31.63
C TYR A 161 -12.61 3.97 -31.55
N ILE A 162 -11.41 3.51 -31.90
CA ILE A 162 -10.23 4.38 -32.04
C ILE A 162 -10.51 5.51 -33.04
N SER A 163 -11.08 5.19 -34.20
CA SER A 163 -11.41 6.21 -35.21
C SER A 163 -12.45 7.25 -34.76
N HIS A 164 -13.27 6.95 -33.75
CA HIS A 164 -14.20 7.91 -33.16
C HIS A 164 -13.49 8.88 -32.21
N VAL A 165 -12.56 8.38 -31.39
CA VAL A 165 -11.87 9.19 -30.38
C VAL A 165 -10.67 9.97 -30.94
N SER A 166 -10.08 9.54 -32.07
CA SER A 166 -8.83 10.11 -32.61
C SER A 166 -8.81 10.54 -34.10
N PRO A 167 -9.90 11.00 -34.76
CA PRO A 167 -9.84 11.40 -36.17
C PRO A 167 -9.17 12.77 -36.42
N GLY A 168 -8.72 13.46 -35.35
CA GLY A 168 -8.09 14.78 -35.39
C GLY A 168 -8.87 15.85 -34.62
N PRO A 169 -8.26 17.03 -34.38
CA PRO A 169 -8.90 18.13 -33.65
C PRO A 169 -10.26 18.52 -34.26
N GLY A 170 -11.28 18.70 -33.41
CA GLY A 170 -12.64 19.10 -33.81
C GLY A 170 -13.49 18.01 -34.48
N ARG A 171 -12.94 16.82 -34.74
CA ARG A 171 -13.66 15.68 -35.34
C ARG A 171 -13.84 14.51 -34.39
N SER A 172 -13.13 14.52 -33.26
CA SER A 172 -13.22 13.48 -32.24
C SER A 172 -14.53 13.58 -31.46
N ARG A 173 -15.06 12.42 -31.07
CA ARG A 173 -16.13 12.32 -30.08
C ARG A 173 -15.79 11.27 -29.01
N PRO A 174 -16.29 11.43 -27.77
CA PRO A 174 -16.26 10.36 -26.78
C PRO A 174 -17.00 9.12 -27.28
N LEU A 175 -16.63 7.95 -26.75
CA LEU A 175 -17.40 6.73 -26.95
C LEU A 175 -18.73 6.81 -26.19
N THR A 176 -19.76 6.15 -26.71
CA THR A 176 -20.97 5.90 -25.90
C THR A 176 -20.66 4.89 -24.80
N ARG A 177 -21.57 4.75 -23.82
CA ARG A 177 -21.46 3.74 -22.75
C ARG A 177 -21.34 2.33 -23.32
N GLU A 178 -22.14 2.00 -24.33
CA GLU A 178 -22.12 0.70 -25.00
C GLU A 178 -20.81 0.48 -25.77
N GLU A 179 -20.33 1.48 -26.49
CA GLU A 179 -19.07 1.42 -27.23
C GLU A 179 -17.88 1.25 -26.27
N ALA A 180 -17.84 2.00 -25.17
CA ALA A 180 -16.80 1.87 -24.15
C ALA A 180 -16.81 0.50 -23.47
N ARG A 181 -18.01 -0.02 -23.18
CA ARG A 181 -18.20 -1.37 -22.63
C ARG A 181 -17.72 -2.46 -23.58
N ASP A 182 -18.08 -2.42 -24.86
CA ASP A 182 -17.56 -3.40 -25.83
C ASP A 182 -16.05 -3.25 -26.02
N ALA A 183 -15.54 -2.02 -26.15
CA ALA A 183 -14.12 -1.75 -26.32
C ALA A 183 -13.28 -2.34 -25.18
N LEU A 184 -13.63 -2.05 -23.92
CA LEU A 184 -12.91 -2.63 -22.80
C LEU A 184 -13.17 -4.13 -22.67
N GLY A 185 -14.37 -4.61 -22.97
CA GLY A 185 -14.68 -6.04 -22.99
C GLY A 185 -13.78 -6.84 -23.94
N ILE A 186 -13.51 -6.33 -25.15
CA ILE A 186 -12.56 -6.90 -26.12
C ILE A 186 -11.16 -7.00 -25.51
N ILE A 187 -10.70 -5.93 -24.85
CA ILE A 187 -9.38 -5.89 -24.20
C ILE A 187 -9.30 -6.91 -23.06
N LEU A 188 -10.31 -6.98 -22.21
CA LEU A 188 -10.36 -7.90 -21.07
C LEU A 188 -10.46 -9.38 -21.48
N ARG A 189 -10.88 -9.68 -22.71
CA ARG A 189 -10.85 -11.05 -23.26
C ARG A 189 -9.54 -11.40 -23.98
N GLY A 190 -8.60 -10.46 -24.08
CA GLY A 190 -7.34 -10.65 -24.81
C GLY A 190 -7.49 -10.64 -26.34
N GLU A 191 -8.61 -10.13 -26.84
CA GLU A 191 -8.97 -10.08 -28.28
C GLU A 191 -8.45 -8.82 -28.98
N ALA A 192 -7.72 -7.96 -28.26
CA ALA A 192 -7.17 -6.70 -28.75
C ALA A 192 -5.68 -6.84 -29.11
N ASP A 193 -5.27 -6.09 -30.14
CA ASP A 193 -3.86 -5.87 -30.45
C ASP A 193 -3.23 -4.86 -29.46
N PRO A 194 -1.98 -5.04 -28.99
CA PRO A 194 -1.32 -4.12 -28.06
C PRO A 194 -1.32 -2.66 -28.52
N LEU A 195 -1.14 -2.40 -29.82
CA LEU A 195 -1.15 -1.06 -30.40
C LEU A 195 -2.55 -0.45 -30.34
N GLN A 196 -3.60 -1.26 -30.51
CA GLN A 196 -4.98 -0.79 -30.34
C GLN A 196 -5.28 -0.43 -28.88
N ILE A 197 -4.78 -1.23 -27.93
CA ILE A 197 -4.92 -0.95 -26.49
C ILE A 197 -4.23 0.38 -26.15
N GLY A 198 -2.96 0.53 -26.53
CA GLY A 198 -2.19 1.75 -26.29
C GLY A 198 -2.83 2.96 -26.95
N GLY A 199 -3.19 2.87 -28.24
CA GLY A 199 -3.81 3.95 -28.99
C GLY A 199 -5.14 4.41 -28.39
N LEU A 200 -6.01 3.48 -28.01
CA LEU A 200 -7.30 3.82 -27.40
C LEU A 200 -7.14 4.49 -26.03
N LEU A 201 -6.38 3.85 -25.12
CA LEU A 201 -6.26 4.31 -23.74
C LEU A 201 -5.56 5.66 -23.65
N MET A 202 -4.51 5.89 -24.45
CA MET A 202 -3.77 7.15 -24.43
C MET A 202 -4.57 8.32 -25.00
N VAL A 203 -5.37 8.10 -26.05
CA VAL A 203 -6.24 9.15 -26.59
C VAL A 203 -7.33 9.54 -25.58
N ILE A 204 -7.95 8.56 -24.93
CA ILE A 204 -8.95 8.83 -23.89
C ILE A 204 -8.31 9.54 -22.69
N GLN A 205 -7.11 9.11 -22.28
CA GLN A 205 -6.38 9.74 -21.17
C GLN A 205 -6.02 11.19 -21.49
N TYR A 206 -5.54 11.48 -22.71
CA TYR A 206 -5.18 12.82 -23.15
C TYR A 206 -6.42 13.74 -23.23
N ARG A 207 -7.53 13.24 -23.76
CA ARG A 207 -8.78 14.00 -23.89
C ARG A 207 -9.48 14.22 -22.54
N GLY A 208 -9.31 13.29 -21.60
CA GLY A 208 -10.11 13.18 -20.39
C GLY A 208 -11.31 12.25 -20.60
N VAL A 209 -11.49 11.31 -19.67
CA VAL A 209 -12.58 10.32 -19.72
C VAL A 209 -13.92 10.96 -19.35
N THR A 210 -14.99 10.59 -20.05
CA THR A 210 -16.36 11.04 -19.76
C THR A 210 -17.11 10.05 -18.86
N ALA A 211 -18.20 10.50 -18.22
CA ALA A 211 -19.01 9.62 -17.37
C ALA A 211 -19.59 8.39 -18.11
N PRO A 212 -20.14 8.50 -19.34
CA PRO A 212 -20.60 7.33 -20.09
C PRO A 212 -19.48 6.34 -20.41
N GLU A 213 -18.29 6.84 -20.81
CA GLU A 213 -17.13 5.99 -21.08
C GLU A 213 -16.68 5.24 -19.84
N LEU A 214 -16.55 5.95 -18.72
CA LEU A 214 -16.11 5.37 -17.47
C LEU A 214 -17.13 4.36 -16.93
N ALA A 215 -18.44 4.66 -17.04
CA ALA A 215 -19.51 3.71 -16.71
C ALA A 215 -19.43 2.45 -17.58
N GLY A 216 -19.23 2.59 -18.89
CA GLY A 216 -19.08 1.45 -19.80
C GLY A 216 -17.85 0.60 -19.46
N PHE A 217 -16.73 1.22 -19.09
CA PHE A 217 -15.55 0.51 -18.59
C PHE A 217 -15.85 -0.27 -17.31
N VAL A 218 -16.50 0.36 -16.33
CA VAL A 218 -16.90 -0.31 -15.09
C VAL A 218 -17.79 -1.52 -15.38
N GLU A 219 -18.79 -1.38 -16.25
CA GLU A 219 -19.67 -2.49 -16.63
C GLU A 219 -18.93 -3.63 -17.31
N ALA A 220 -17.96 -3.34 -18.18
CA ALA A 220 -17.15 -4.36 -18.82
C ALA A 220 -16.33 -5.15 -17.78
N ILE A 221 -15.76 -4.46 -16.78
CA ILE A 221 -15.05 -5.10 -15.67
C ILE A 221 -16.03 -5.95 -14.86
N GLN A 222 -17.17 -5.40 -14.43
CA GLN A 222 -18.19 -6.16 -13.69
C GLN A 222 -18.66 -7.41 -14.46
N GLN A 223 -18.82 -7.32 -15.77
CA GLN A 223 -19.20 -8.47 -16.61
C GLN A 223 -18.10 -9.53 -16.68
N ALA A 224 -16.83 -9.12 -16.78
CA ALA A 224 -15.70 -10.03 -16.79
C ALA A 224 -15.44 -10.70 -15.42
N CYS A 225 -15.81 -10.03 -14.33
CA CYS A 225 -15.52 -10.49 -12.97
C CYS A 225 -16.69 -11.25 -12.32
N ARG A 226 -17.87 -11.29 -12.95
CA ARG A 226 -19.05 -12.01 -12.45
C ARG A 226 -18.71 -13.49 -12.30
N PRO A 227 -18.61 -14.02 -11.06
CA PRO A 227 -18.33 -15.43 -10.88
C PRO A 227 -19.60 -16.20 -11.22
N ALA A 228 -19.50 -17.24 -12.05
CA ALA A 228 -20.60 -18.18 -12.27
C ALA A 228 -21.05 -18.91 -10.98
N ALA A 229 -20.29 -18.79 -9.89
CA ALA A 229 -20.41 -19.57 -8.66
C ALA A 229 -20.69 -18.76 -7.38
N VAL A 230 -20.78 -17.42 -7.43
CA VAL A 230 -21.22 -16.65 -6.26
C VAL A 230 -22.74 -16.64 -6.25
N GLY A 231 -23.33 -17.35 -5.29
CA GLY A 231 -24.78 -17.34 -5.08
C GLY A 231 -25.28 -15.90 -4.87
N GLU A 232 -26.50 -15.61 -5.32
CA GLU A 232 -27.11 -14.27 -5.25
C GLU A 232 -27.19 -13.70 -3.81
N ASP A 233 -27.04 -14.56 -2.79
CA ASP A 233 -27.23 -14.23 -1.38
C ASP A 233 -26.04 -13.54 -0.69
N VAL A 234 -24.83 -13.59 -1.25
CA VAL A 234 -23.62 -13.06 -0.58
C VAL A 234 -23.14 -11.77 -1.23
N ARG A 235 -23.83 -10.68 -0.93
CA ARG A 235 -23.41 -9.31 -1.26
C ARG A 235 -22.84 -8.59 -0.03
N PRO A 236 -21.73 -7.84 -0.14
CA PRO A 236 -21.31 -6.91 0.90
C PRO A 236 -22.36 -5.82 1.12
N ASP A 237 -22.39 -5.26 2.33
CA ASP A 237 -23.21 -4.08 2.62
C ASP A 237 -22.46 -2.80 2.18
N LEU A 238 -21.13 -2.80 2.27
CA LEU A 238 -20.25 -1.71 1.86
C LEU A 238 -19.11 -2.20 0.95
N ASP A 239 -18.93 -1.53 -0.19
CA ASP A 239 -17.74 -1.65 -1.04
C ASP A 239 -16.76 -0.51 -0.73
N TRP A 240 -15.49 -0.87 -0.50
CA TRP A 240 -14.44 0.05 -0.08
C TRP A 240 -13.16 -0.13 -0.91
N PRO A 241 -13.08 0.49 -2.09
CA PRO A 241 -11.92 0.44 -2.97
C PRO A 241 -10.68 1.15 -2.39
N ALA A 242 -9.50 0.60 -2.69
CA ALA A 242 -8.20 1.09 -2.23
C ALA A 242 -7.14 1.00 -3.35
N TYR A 243 -7.13 1.99 -4.24
CA TYR A 243 -6.17 2.09 -5.36
C TYR A 243 -5.21 3.25 -5.15
N LEU A 244 -4.17 3.00 -4.36
CA LEU A 244 -3.26 4.06 -3.91
C LEU A 244 -2.01 4.14 -4.78
N SER A 245 -1.46 5.34 -4.89
CA SER A 245 -0.14 5.52 -5.51
C SER A 245 0.92 4.75 -4.70
N PRO A 246 1.84 4.01 -5.37
CA PRO A 246 2.95 3.35 -4.69
C PRO A 246 3.82 4.34 -3.89
N ARG A 247 3.92 5.59 -4.35
CA ARG A 247 4.64 6.68 -3.68
C ARG A 247 4.01 7.14 -2.37
N TRP A 248 2.88 6.57 -1.94
CA TRP A 248 2.20 6.94 -0.70
C TRP A 248 2.80 6.23 0.52
N ARG A 249 3.44 7.01 1.39
CA ARG A 249 4.26 6.53 2.51
C ARG A 249 3.62 6.69 3.90
N ASN A 250 2.30 6.97 4.02
CA ASN A 250 1.67 7.10 5.34
C ASN A 250 1.05 5.77 5.82
N PRO A 251 0.78 5.58 7.12
CA PRO A 251 0.08 4.40 7.60
C PRO A 251 -1.38 4.31 7.07
N PRO A 252 -1.87 3.11 6.67
CA PRO A 252 -3.24 2.88 6.18
C PRO A 252 -4.27 2.81 7.31
N TRP A 253 -4.56 3.95 7.93
CA TRP A 253 -5.56 4.05 9.01
C TRP A 253 -6.96 3.64 8.58
N PHE A 254 -7.32 3.82 7.30
CA PHE A 254 -8.61 3.38 6.76
C PHE A 254 -8.84 1.86 6.85
N ILE A 255 -7.78 1.03 6.88
CA ILE A 255 -7.90 -0.42 7.10
C ILE A 255 -8.48 -0.69 8.50
N HIS A 256 -7.99 0.03 9.50
CA HIS A 256 -8.56 0.00 10.86
C HIS A 256 -9.97 0.56 10.92
N ALA A 257 -10.28 1.58 10.12
CA ALA A 257 -11.64 2.11 10.02
C ALA A 257 -12.61 1.05 9.46
N ALA A 258 -12.22 0.32 8.42
CA ALA A 258 -13.01 -0.77 7.85
C ALA A 258 -13.29 -1.89 8.88
N ARG A 259 -12.31 -2.21 9.75
CA ARG A 259 -12.53 -3.15 10.87
C ARG A 259 -13.60 -2.65 11.82
N LEU A 260 -13.64 -1.35 12.14
CA LEU A 260 -14.68 -0.81 13.02
C LEU A 260 -16.08 -0.93 12.41
N VAL A 261 -16.19 -0.76 11.09
CA VAL A 261 -17.46 -0.97 10.36
C VAL A 261 -17.89 -2.43 10.44
N ALA A 262 -16.96 -3.37 10.20
CA ALA A 262 -17.21 -4.80 10.33
C ALA A 262 -17.60 -5.22 11.77
N MET A 263 -16.90 -4.67 12.77
CA MET A 263 -17.24 -4.85 14.19
C MET A 263 -18.60 -4.25 14.59
N SER A 264 -19.14 -3.35 13.77
CA SER A 264 -20.47 -2.77 13.94
C SER A 264 -21.57 -3.65 13.30
N GLY A 265 -21.21 -4.77 12.68
CA GLY A 265 -22.14 -5.78 12.17
C GLY A 265 -22.35 -5.76 10.65
N TYR A 266 -21.67 -4.88 9.92
CA TYR A 266 -21.80 -4.78 8.46
C TYR A 266 -20.76 -5.62 7.73
N ARG A 267 -21.13 -6.18 6.58
CA ARG A 267 -20.21 -6.89 5.68
C ARG A 267 -19.48 -5.90 4.79
N VAL A 268 -18.15 -5.87 4.90
CA VAL A 268 -17.30 -4.93 4.16
C VAL A 268 -16.44 -5.68 3.16
N LEU A 269 -16.54 -5.32 1.88
CA LEU A 269 -15.59 -5.76 0.87
C LEU A 269 -14.58 -4.63 0.62
N MET A 270 -13.32 -4.89 0.92
CA MET A 270 -12.22 -4.06 0.46
C MET A 270 -11.62 -4.66 -0.80
N HIS A 271 -11.26 -3.83 -1.76
CA HIS A 271 -10.52 -4.31 -2.92
C HIS A 271 -9.57 -3.25 -3.45
N GLY A 272 -8.42 -3.66 -3.99
CA GLY A 272 -7.40 -2.66 -4.26
C GLY A 272 -6.16 -3.13 -4.99
N HIS A 273 -5.25 -2.19 -5.18
CA HIS A 273 -3.94 -2.41 -5.76
C HIS A 273 -2.95 -1.39 -5.20
N PHE A 274 -1.75 -1.87 -4.87
CA PHE A 274 -0.65 -1.03 -4.39
C PHE A 274 0.62 -1.30 -5.20
N GLY A 275 0.65 -0.86 -6.46
CA GLY A 275 1.82 -0.95 -7.34
C GLY A 275 2.25 -2.37 -7.74
N GLY A 276 3.28 -2.42 -8.59
CA GLY A 276 4.03 -3.63 -8.91
C GLY A 276 5.49 -3.52 -8.44
N GLY A 277 6.19 -4.67 -8.32
CA GLY A 277 7.62 -4.70 -7.94
C GLY A 277 7.88 -4.76 -6.43
N PRO A 278 9.12 -4.48 -5.96
CA PRO A 278 9.53 -4.65 -4.56
C PRO A 278 8.74 -3.80 -3.55
N GLU A 279 8.26 -2.63 -3.97
CA GLU A 279 7.48 -1.72 -3.10
C GLU A 279 5.96 -2.04 -3.07
N SER A 280 5.53 -3.17 -3.65
CA SER A 280 4.13 -3.57 -3.69
C SER A 280 3.62 -4.13 -2.35
N GLY A 281 2.38 -4.65 -2.28
CA GLY A 281 1.93 -5.50 -1.16
C GLY A 281 1.54 -4.80 0.16
N LYS A 282 1.64 -3.47 0.26
CA LYS A 282 1.32 -2.73 1.50
C LYS A 282 -0.09 -2.97 2.04
N LEU A 283 -1.07 -3.04 1.15
CA LEU A 283 -2.48 -3.19 1.56
C LEU A 283 -2.77 -4.62 2.00
N GLU A 284 -2.17 -5.60 1.31
CA GLU A 284 -2.20 -7.01 1.66
C GLU A 284 -1.58 -7.24 3.05
N ALA A 285 -0.39 -6.68 3.29
CA ALA A 285 0.29 -6.77 4.58
C ALA A 285 -0.53 -6.13 5.71
N ALA A 286 -1.13 -4.96 5.46
CA ALA A 286 -2.03 -4.29 6.41
C ALA A 286 -3.28 -5.11 6.71
N ALA A 287 -3.88 -5.72 5.68
CA ALA A 287 -5.06 -6.57 5.83
C ALA A 287 -4.75 -7.81 6.69
N GLU A 288 -3.68 -8.54 6.36
CA GLU A 288 -3.24 -9.73 7.09
C GLU A 288 -3.01 -9.46 8.58
N GLU A 289 -2.22 -8.43 8.91
CA GLU A 289 -1.92 -8.11 10.30
C GLU A 289 -3.16 -7.60 11.06
N SER A 290 -4.10 -6.99 10.35
CA SER A 290 -5.42 -6.65 10.88
C SER A 290 -6.39 -7.82 11.01
N SER A 291 -5.94 -9.04 10.69
CA SER A 291 -6.79 -10.25 10.64
C SER A 291 -7.95 -10.14 9.66
N ILE A 292 -7.79 -9.34 8.60
CA ILE A 292 -8.71 -9.28 7.47
C ILE A 292 -8.23 -10.33 6.46
N PRO A 293 -9.07 -11.33 6.10
CA PRO A 293 -8.71 -12.31 5.09
C PRO A 293 -8.35 -11.65 3.75
N VAL A 294 -7.16 -11.98 3.22
CA VAL A 294 -6.74 -11.60 1.87
C VAL A 294 -7.11 -12.73 0.92
N CYS A 295 -8.18 -12.53 0.16
CA CYS A 295 -8.80 -13.51 -0.71
C CYS A 295 -8.33 -13.32 -2.15
N LEU A 296 -7.91 -14.39 -2.82
CA LEU A 296 -7.43 -14.32 -4.21
C LEU A 296 -8.53 -14.57 -5.24
N THR A 297 -9.77 -14.79 -4.79
CA THR A 297 -10.95 -14.93 -5.65
C THR A 297 -12.15 -14.26 -4.99
N LEU A 298 -13.15 -13.86 -5.79
CA LEU A 298 -14.41 -13.33 -5.26
C LEU A 298 -15.23 -14.36 -4.46
N PRO A 299 -15.31 -15.65 -4.85
CA PRO A 299 -15.92 -16.69 -4.01
C PRO A 299 -15.29 -16.81 -2.62
N ASP A 300 -13.95 -16.78 -2.52
CA ASP A 300 -13.28 -16.83 -1.21
C ASP A 300 -13.60 -15.59 -0.38
N ALA A 301 -13.70 -14.42 -1.02
CA ALA A 301 -14.07 -13.18 -0.37
C ALA A 301 -15.50 -13.22 0.18
N ALA A 302 -16.43 -13.79 -0.58
CA ALA A 302 -17.81 -14.01 -0.15
C ALA A 302 -17.87 -14.91 1.11
N SER A 303 -17.17 -16.04 1.10
CA SER A 303 -17.06 -16.94 2.27
C SER A 303 -16.43 -16.23 3.48
N ALA A 304 -15.32 -15.52 3.27
CA ALA A 304 -14.64 -14.78 4.32
C ALA A 304 -15.51 -13.68 4.95
N MET A 305 -16.31 -12.97 4.15
CA MET A 305 -17.25 -11.96 4.68
C MET A 305 -18.37 -12.59 5.52
N ASN A 306 -18.85 -13.79 5.17
CA ASN A 306 -19.84 -14.49 5.99
C ASN A 306 -19.28 -14.91 7.36
N GLU A 307 -18.02 -15.33 7.41
CA GLU A 307 -17.37 -15.76 8.65
C GLU A 307 -16.84 -14.61 9.51
N ARG A 308 -16.29 -13.57 8.87
CA ARG A 308 -15.49 -12.51 9.54
C ARG A 308 -16.10 -11.12 9.41
N GLY A 309 -17.13 -10.94 8.59
CA GLY A 309 -17.73 -9.63 8.30
C GLY A 309 -16.88 -8.73 7.39
N ILE A 310 -15.68 -9.15 6.99
CA ILE A 310 -14.79 -8.34 6.15
C ILE A 310 -13.84 -9.22 5.34
N ALA A 311 -13.54 -8.80 4.11
CA ALA A 311 -12.52 -9.41 3.26
C ALA A 311 -11.77 -8.34 2.46
N TYR A 312 -10.52 -8.64 2.09
CA TYR A 312 -9.73 -7.85 1.15
C TYR A 312 -9.42 -8.66 -0.11
N VAL A 313 -9.65 -8.09 -1.29
CA VAL A 313 -9.36 -8.72 -2.58
C VAL A 313 -8.40 -7.84 -3.39
N PRO A 314 -7.17 -8.28 -3.69
CA PRO A 314 -6.32 -7.57 -4.64
C PRO A 314 -6.96 -7.61 -6.03
N VAL A 315 -6.76 -6.58 -6.85
CA VAL A 315 -7.39 -6.44 -8.17
C VAL A 315 -7.20 -7.66 -9.07
N GLY A 316 -6.02 -8.30 -9.00
CA GLY A 316 -5.74 -9.52 -9.76
C GLY A 316 -6.60 -10.73 -9.36
N GLY A 317 -7.18 -10.73 -8.15
CA GLY A 317 -8.03 -11.82 -7.67
C GLY A 317 -9.44 -11.81 -8.26
N PHE A 318 -9.90 -10.66 -8.77
CA PHE A 318 -11.17 -10.59 -9.49
C PHE A 318 -11.02 -10.23 -10.97
N SER A 319 -9.94 -9.54 -11.35
CA SER A 319 -9.66 -9.18 -12.73
C SER A 319 -8.16 -9.17 -13.05
N PRO A 320 -7.59 -10.32 -13.46
CA PRO A 320 -6.18 -10.41 -13.85
C PRO A 320 -5.80 -9.45 -14.99
N GLN A 321 -6.68 -9.25 -15.96
CA GLN A 321 -6.43 -8.36 -17.10
C GLN A 321 -6.45 -6.88 -16.70
N VAL A 322 -7.35 -6.45 -15.81
CA VAL A 322 -7.28 -5.09 -15.25
C VAL A 322 -5.98 -4.90 -14.48
N HIS A 323 -5.52 -5.91 -13.73
CA HIS A 323 -4.24 -5.84 -13.04
C HIS A 323 -3.08 -5.62 -14.02
N ALA A 324 -3.06 -6.34 -15.15
CA ALA A 324 -2.06 -6.14 -16.21
C ALA A 324 -2.12 -4.72 -16.81
N LEU A 325 -3.33 -4.20 -17.06
CA LEU A 325 -3.52 -2.83 -17.57
C LEU A 325 -3.04 -1.76 -16.59
N LEU A 326 -3.29 -1.92 -15.28
CA LEU A 326 -2.78 -0.99 -14.26
C LEU A 326 -1.25 -1.05 -14.13
N ALA A 327 -0.65 -2.22 -14.38
CA ALA A 327 0.79 -2.44 -14.33
C ALA A 327 1.54 -1.85 -15.54
N THR A 328 0.86 -1.20 -16.49
CA THR A 328 1.51 -0.52 -17.62
C THR A 328 2.12 0.84 -17.27
N TYR A 329 1.97 1.31 -16.02
CA TYR A 329 2.54 2.59 -15.58
C TYR A 329 4.04 2.74 -15.91
N PRO A 330 4.94 1.78 -15.64
CA PRO A 330 6.37 1.92 -15.97
C PRO A 330 6.67 2.03 -17.47
N LEU A 331 5.73 1.61 -18.32
CA LEU A 331 5.86 1.73 -19.78
C LEU A 331 5.51 3.13 -20.27
N PHE A 332 4.46 3.73 -19.69
CA PHE A 332 3.95 5.04 -20.12
C PHE A 332 4.41 6.21 -19.24
N GLU A 333 4.92 5.92 -18.04
CA GLU A 333 5.20 6.89 -16.96
C GLU A 333 4.00 7.80 -16.60
N MET A 334 2.79 7.32 -16.88
CA MET A 334 1.52 8.02 -16.62
C MET A 334 0.39 7.06 -16.26
N ARG A 335 -0.63 7.59 -15.58
CA ARG A 335 -1.89 6.87 -15.34
C ARG A 335 -2.64 6.68 -16.66
N ASN A 336 -3.42 5.61 -16.73
CA ASN A 336 -4.35 5.38 -17.83
C ASN A 336 -5.80 5.50 -17.31
N PRO A 337 -6.82 5.52 -18.19
CA PRO A 337 -8.20 5.78 -17.80
C PRO A 337 -8.77 4.74 -16.81
N LEU A 338 -8.20 3.54 -16.73
CA LEU A 338 -8.65 2.49 -15.82
C LEU A 338 -8.35 2.84 -14.37
N ASN A 339 -7.35 3.69 -14.09
CA ASN A 339 -7.08 4.16 -12.73
C ASN A 339 -8.30 4.87 -12.11
N ASN A 340 -9.18 5.46 -12.92
CA ASN A 340 -10.43 6.06 -12.49
C ASN A 340 -11.59 5.04 -12.43
N ALA A 341 -11.55 4.00 -13.26
CA ALA A 341 -12.60 3.00 -13.37
C ALA A 341 -12.59 2.02 -12.20
N VAL A 342 -11.39 1.61 -11.77
CA VAL A 342 -11.23 0.50 -10.82
C VAL A 342 -11.83 0.76 -9.44
N SER A 343 -11.90 2.03 -9.02
CA SER A 343 -12.56 2.44 -7.78
C SER A 343 -14.09 2.40 -7.87
N LEU A 344 -14.67 2.30 -9.06
CA LEU A 344 -16.13 2.28 -9.25
C LEU A 344 -16.65 0.88 -9.58
N VAL A 345 -15.76 -0.13 -9.61
CA VAL A 345 -16.09 -1.48 -10.05
C VAL A 345 -17.15 -2.14 -9.17
N ASN A 346 -17.06 -2.03 -7.84
CA ASN A 346 -17.98 -2.65 -6.89
C ASN A 346 -18.30 -4.12 -7.29
N PRO A 347 -17.30 -5.02 -7.24
CA PRO A 347 -17.34 -6.30 -7.95
C PRO A 347 -18.45 -7.25 -7.48
N LEU A 348 -18.91 -7.11 -6.23
CA LEU A 348 -20.02 -7.87 -5.65
C LEU A 348 -21.30 -7.04 -5.47
N ARG A 349 -21.36 -5.83 -6.08
CA ARG A 349 -22.56 -4.97 -6.13
C ARG A 349 -23.14 -4.63 -4.75
N ALA A 350 -22.28 -4.15 -3.84
CA ALA A 350 -22.72 -3.53 -2.60
C ALA A 350 -23.72 -2.39 -2.89
N PRO A 351 -24.74 -2.20 -2.04
CA PRO A 351 -25.65 -1.06 -2.15
C PRO A 351 -24.97 0.27 -1.76
N ALA A 352 -23.97 0.23 -0.89
CA ALA A 352 -23.20 1.40 -0.47
C ALA A 352 -21.75 1.31 -0.95
N VAL A 353 -21.21 2.44 -1.42
CA VAL A 353 -19.81 2.55 -1.88
C VAL A 353 -19.13 3.74 -1.20
N LEU A 354 -17.90 3.56 -0.71
CA LEU A 354 -17.10 4.61 -0.10
C LEU A 354 -15.81 4.87 -0.89
N LEU A 355 -15.68 6.09 -1.43
CA LEU A 355 -14.58 6.49 -2.31
C LEU A 355 -13.75 7.64 -1.73
N GLY A 356 -12.51 7.76 -2.21
CA GLY A 356 -11.71 8.98 -2.08
C GLY A 356 -11.42 9.57 -3.45
N ALA A 357 -11.48 10.89 -3.57
CA ALA A 357 -11.14 11.58 -4.81
C ALA A 357 -10.38 12.87 -4.52
N ALA A 358 -9.12 12.91 -4.98
CA ALA A 358 -8.23 14.04 -4.74
C ALA A 358 -8.70 15.30 -5.48
N GLU A 359 -8.90 15.15 -6.79
CA GLU A 359 -9.20 16.23 -7.72
C GLU A 359 -10.71 16.52 -7.75
N GLY A 360 -11.07 17.81 -7.79
CA GLY A 360 -12.46 18.24 -7.86
C GLY A 360 -13.23 17.62 -9.04
N ALA A 361 -12.62 17.61 -10.22
CA ALA A 361 -13.21 17.05 -11.44
C ALA A 361 -13.57 15.56 -11.31
N ASN A 362 -12.79 14.78 -10.56
CA ASN A 362 -13.06 13.36 -10.36
C ASN A 362 -14.26 13.13 -9.43
N ARG A 363 -14.60 14.07 -8.53
CA ARG A 363 -15.72 13.93 -7.59
C ARG A 363 -17.06 13.95 -8.31
N ASP A 364 -17.25 14.94 -9.19
CA ASP A 364 -18.47 15.05 -10.00
C ASP A 364 -18.57 13.94 -11.04
N LEU A 365 -17.43 13.56 -11.63
CA LEU A 365 -17.34 12.43 -12.54
C LEU A 365 -17.77 11.13 -11.84
N TYR A 366 -17.20 10.80 -10.68
CA TYR A 366 -17.52 9.55 -9.95
C TYR A 366 -18.97 9.50 -9.52
N ARG A 367 -19.53 10.63 -9.05
CA ARG A 367 -20.94 10.73 -8.70
C ARG A 367 -21.85 10.53 -9.92
N SER A 368 -21.52 11.14 -11.05
CA SER A 368 -22.26 10.96 -12.30
C SER A 368 -22.21 9.51 -12.80
N VAL A 369 -21.05 8.86 -12.69
CA VAL A 369 -20.89 7.44 -13.04
C VAL A 369 -21.69 6.55 -12.10
N ALA A 370 -21.64 6.80 -10.80
CA ALA A 370 -22.43 6.05 -9.82
C ALA A 370 -23.94 6.15 -10.10
N GLN A 371 -24.44 7.32 -10.50
CA GLN A 371 -25.83 7.48 -10.95
C GLN A 371 -26.13 6.67 -12.23
N LEU A 372 -25.23 6.69 -13.22
CA LEU A 372 -25.37 5.87 -14.44
C LEU A 372 -25.38 4.37 -14.14
N LEU A 373 -24.63 3.94 -13.12
CA LEU A 373 -24.55 2.55 -12.67
C LEU A 373 -25.70 2.15 -11.73
N GLY A 374 -26.54 3.10 -11.30
CA GLY A 374 -27.64 2.85 -10.37
C GLY A 374 -27.19 2.56 -8.94
N VAL A 375 -26.12 3.20 -8.48
CA VAL A 375 -25.68 3.13 -7.08
C VAL A 375 -26.54 4.06 -6.23
N ASP A 376 -27.20 3.51 -5.22
CA ASP A 376 -28.11 4.26 -4.35
C ASP A 376 -27.35 5.08 -3.31
N GLU A 377 -26.40 4.44 -2.61
CA GLU A 377 -25.64 5.05 -1.53
C GLU A 377 -24.16 5.19 -1.92
N LEU A 378 -23.68 6.43 -1.96
CA LEU A 378 -22.30 6.76 -2.26
C LEU A 378 -21.81 7.81 -1.27
N ALA A 379 -20.58 7.68 -0.80
CA ALA A 379 -19.87 8.76 -0.14
C ALA A 379 -18.48 8.92 -0.75
N ILE A 380 -18.17 10.12 -1.24
CA ILE A 380 -16.83 10.48 -1.73
C ILE A 380 -16.20 11.45 -0.73
N ILE A 381 -15.09 11.04 -0.14
CA ILE A 381 -14.27 11.91 0.71
C ILE A 381 -13.39 12.79 -0.18
N GLY A 382 -13.62 14.11 -0.15
CA GLY A 382 -12.80 15.11 -0.82
C GLY A 382 -11.46 15.35 -0.11
N ALA A 383 -10.56 14.35 -0.13
CA ALA A 383 -9.22 14.44 0.47
C ALA A 383 -8.18 14.96 -0.53
N SER A 384 -6.90 15.05 -0.13
CA SER A 384 -5.78 15.44 -1.00
C SER A 384 -5.25 14.32 -1.89
N ARG A 385 -5.75 13.09 -1.73
CA ARG A 385 -5.36 11.90 -2.49
C ARG A 385 -6.60 11.03 -2.74
N ASP A 386 -6.52 10.10 -3.68
CA ASP A 386 -7.58 9.13 -4.03
C ASP A 386 -7.72 8.04 -2.96
N LEU A 387 -7.83 8.46 -1.70
CA LEU A 387 -7.92 7.63 -0.51
C LEU A 387 -9.17 8.03 0.26
N ALA A 388 -10.05 7.06 0.53
CA ALA A 388 -11.21 7.26 1.36
C ALA A 388 -10.82 7.30 2.85
N GLN A 389 -10.16 8.38 3.28
CA GLN A 389 -9.73 8.61 4.65
C GLN A 389 -9.88 10.07 5.04
N ILE A 390 -10.47 10.33 6.20
CA ILE A 390 -10.61 11.68 6.74
C ILE A 390 -9.28 12.18 7.29
N THR A 391 -9.01 13.47 7.12
CA THR A 391 -7.95 14.16 7.85
C THR A 391 -8.61 15.03 8.93
N PRO A 392 -8.54 14.65 10.23
CA PRO A 392 -9.36 15.25 11.28
C PRO A 392 -9.21 16.77 11.42
N ASP A 393 -8.01 17.31 11.23
CA ASP A 393 -7.72 18.73 11.42
C ASP A 393 -8.21 19.65 10.28
N ARG A 394 -8.99 19.12 9.33
CA ARG A 394 -9.52 19.87 8.20
C ARG A 394 -11.02 19.64 8.05
N MET A 395 -11.73 20.71 7.70
CA MET A 395 -13.09 20.59 7.21
C MET A 395 -13.07 19.73 5.96
N THR A 396 -13.96 18.75 5.89
CA THR A 396 -14.02 17.82 4.76
C THR A 396 -15.43 17.80 4.18
N THR A 397 -15.56 18.14 2.91
CA THR A 397 -16.81 17.98 2.17
C THR A 397 -16.94 16.53 1.71
N LEU A 398 -18.06 15.92 2.06
CA LEU A 398 -18.53 14.65 1.54
C LEU A 398 -19.46 14.92 0.37
N PHE A 399 -19.15 14.32 -0.78
CA PHE A 399 -20.03 14.32 -1.93
C PHE A 399 -20.79 13.00 -1.92
N ARG A 400 -22.09 13.04 -1.62
CA ARG A 400 -22.87 11.80 -1.43
C ARG A 400 -23.93 11.60 -2.49
N LEU A 401 -24.32 10.35 -2.67
CA LEU A 401 -25.63 9.96 -3.18
C LEU A 401 -26.39 9.31 -2.02
N VAL A 402 -27.65 9.70 -1.83
CA VAL A 402 -28.57 9.09 -0.88
C VAL A 402 -29.86 8.78 -1.62
N ALA A 403 -30.26 7.51 -1.65
CA ALA A 403 -31.30 7.01 -2.53
C ALA A 403 -31.15 7.51 -3.99
N GLY A 404 -29.92 7.49 -4.50
CA GLY A 404 -29.56 7.92 -5.87
C GLY A 404 -29.55 9.43 -6.11
N LYS A 405 -29.87 10.25 -5.10
CA LYS A 405 -29.91 11.71 -5.20
C LYS A 405 -28.67 12.37 -4.60
N PRO A 406 -28.09 13.40 -5.25
CA PRO A 406 -26.92 14.08 -4.73
C PRO A 406 -27.25 14.85 -3.44
N LEU A 407 -26.44 14.64 -2.40
CA LEU A 407 -26.53 15.35 -1.14
C LEU A 407 -25.13 15.61 -0.58
N ASP A 408 -24.64 16.84 -0.71
CA ASP A 408 -23.35 17.19 -0.15
C ASP A 408 -23.47 17.47 1.35
N SER A 409 -22.45 17.09 2.11
CA SER A 409 -22.41 17.30 3.56
C SER A 409 -21.03 17.79 3.97
N ASN A 410 -20.96 18.78 4.84
CA ASN A 410 -19.69 19.28 5.35
C ASN A 410 -19.42 18.72 6.75
N LEU A 411 -18.30 18.04 6.91
CA LEU A 411 -17.81 17.62 8.21
C LEU A 411 -16.91 18.72 8.79
N PRO A 412 -17.20 19.21 10.00
CA PRO A 412 -16.36 20.22 10.64
C PRO A 412 -14.96 19.68 10.93
N ALA A 413 -13.97 20.56 10.92
CA ALA A 413 -12.63 20.23 11.39
C ALA A 413 -12.69 19.84 12.88
N MET A 414 -12.00 18.75 13.22
CA MET A 414 -11.85 18.23 14.56
C MET A 414 -10.37 18.33 14.95
N PRO A 415 -9.95 19.46 15.54
CA PRO A 415 -8.54 19.70 15.81
C PRO A 415 -7.98 18.61 16.70
N ALA A 416 -6.99 17.89 16.17
CA ALA A 416 -6.20 16.90 16.88
C ALA A 416 -4.73 17.20 16.63
N LYS A 417 -3.90 17.12 17.68
CA LYS A 417 -2.47 17.36 17.56
C LYS A 417 -1.84 16.21 16.78
N ARG A 418 -1.19 16.52 15.65
CA ARG A 418 -0.41 15.54 14.90
C ARG A 418 0.80 15.11 15.71
N GLU A 419 0.90 13.83 16.00
CA GLU A 419 2.09 13.25 16.59
C GLU A 419 3.01 12.73 15.47
N ARG A 420 4.32 12.81 15.70
CA ARG A 420 5.29 12.12 14.84
C ARG A 420 5.39 10.69 15.33
N VAL A 421 5.64 9.76 14.41
CA VAL A 421 6.02 8.39 14.78
C VAL A 421 7.18 8.46 15.77
N PRO A 422 7.04 7.91 17.00
CA PRO A 422 8.10 7.97 18.00
C PRO A 422 9.38 7.32 17.50
N ILE A 423 10.53 7.85 17.93
CA ILE A 423 11.84 7.29 17.62
C ILE A 423 11.89 5.85 18.17
N GLY A 424 12.30 4.89 17.33
CA GLY A 424 12.34 3.47 17.69
C GLY A 424 11.13 2.65 17.25
N PHE A 425 10.10 3.27 16.66
CA PHE A 425 9.04 2.56 15.93
C PHE A 425 9.24 2.70 14.43
N THR A 426 9.11 1.59 13.71
CA THR A 426 8.75 1.64 12.29
C THR A 426 7.32 2.19 12.14
N GLN A 427 6.98 2.71 10.95
CA GLN A 427 5.59 3.13 10.68
C GLN A 427 4.58 1.99 10.85
N HIS A 428 5.03 0.77 10.59
CA HIS A 428 4.22 -0.45 10.68
C HIS A 428 3.95 -0.82 12.14
N GLU A 429 4.99 -0.90 12.97
CA GLU A 429 4.85 -1.15 14.41
C GLU A 429 4.02 -0.06 15.10
N TYR A 430 4.22 1.20 14.71
CA TYR A 430 3.45 2.32 15.24
C TYR A 430 1.96 2.19 14.94
N TRP A 431 1.62 1.86 13.69
CA TRP A 431 0.25 1.65 13.25
C TRP A 431 -0.44 0.55 14.06
N ARG A 432 0.25 -0.58 14.27
CA ARG A 432 -0.23 -1.66 15.14
C ARG A 432 -0.39 -1.22 16.59
N ALA A 433 0.61 -0.49 17.12
CA ALA A 433 0.62 -0.04 18.51
C ALA A 433 -0.55 0.90 18.83
N VAL A 434 -0.97 1.76 17.90
CA VAL A 434 -2.17 2.60 18.06
C VAL A 434 -3.44 1.76 18.15
N TRP A 435 -3.57 0.71 17.32
CA TRP A 435 -4.72 -0.18 17.38
C TRP A 435 -4.80 -0.96 18.70
N THR A 436 -3.70 -1.57 19.14
CA THR A 436 -3.67 -2.32 20.40
C THR A 436 -3.80 -1.41 21.63
N GLY A 437 -3.39 -0.14 21.50
CA GLY A 437 -3.30 0.82 22.60
C GLY A 437 -1.93 0.88 23.27
N ALA A 438 -0.93 0.18 22.73
CA ALA A 438 0.47 0.29 23.15
C ALA A 438 1.07 1.68 22.84
N ALA A 439 0.55 2.34 21.80
CA ALA A 439 0.77 3.77 21.54
C ALA A 439 -0.56 4.53 21.61
N ARG A 440 -0.52 5.79 22.04
CA ARG A 440 -1.67 6.70 22.04
C ARG A 440 -1.37 7.85 21.09
N ASP A 441 -2.27 8.09 20.15
CA ASP A 441 -2.17 9.19 19.18
C ASP A 441 -3.56 9.70 18.86
N ALA A 442 -3.93 10.83 19.44
CA ALA A 442 -5.28 11.39 19.27
C ALA A 442 -5.62 11.69 17.80
N PHE A 443 -4.63 12.02 16.96
CA PHE A 443 -4.85 12.29 15.55
C PHE A 443 -5.09 11.01 14.76
N ALA A 444 -4.31 9.96 15.01
CA ALA A 444 -4.53 8.64 14.41
C ALA A 444 -5.88 8.04 14.85
N GLU A 445 -6.20 8.10 16.14
CA GLU A 445 -7.48 7.61 16.67
C GLU A 445 -8.68 8.35 16.04
N ALA A 446 -8.62 9.69 15.98
CA ALA A 446 -9.65 10.49 15.32
C ALA A 446 -9.75 10.17 13.82
N THR A 447 -8.62 9.93 13.14
CA THR A 447 -8.59 9.52 11.74
C THR A 447 -9.35 8.21 11.54
N ILE A 448 -9.08 7.20 12.36
CA ILE A 448 -9.72 5.88 12.28
C ILE A 448 -11.23 6.00 12.56
N VAL A 449 -11.59 6.61 13.68
CA VAL A 449 -12.99 6.71 14.14
C VAL A 449 -13.84 7.54 13.17
N ASN A 450 -13.35 8.71 12.74
CA ASN A 450 -14.12 9.57 11.84
C ASN A 450 -14.21 8.99 10.42
N THR A 451 -13.18 8.28 9.96
CA THR A 451 -13.26 7.56 8.67
C THR A 451 -14.30 6.44 8.73
N ALA A 452 -14.35 5.68 9.83
CA ALA A 452 -15.39 4.67 10.04
C ALA A 452 -16.79 5.29 10.16
N ALA A 453 -16.91 6.45 10.80
CA ALA A 453 -18.16 7.20 10.89
C ALA A 453 -18.69 7.61 9.51
N VAL A 454 -17.82 8.00 8.57
CA VAL A 454 -18.26 8.31 7.18
C VAL A 454 -18.78 7.06 6.48
N ALA A 455 -18.12 5.92 6.65
CA ALA A 455 -18.57 4.64 6.11
C ALA A 455 -19.95 4.24 6.68
N LEU A 456 -20.12 4.36 7.99
CA LEU A 456 -21.39 4.10 8.68
C LEU A 456 -22.49 5.08 8.25
N LEU A 457 -22.17 6.37 8.07
CA LEU A 457 -23.10 7.36 7.54
C LEU A 457 -23.55 7.01 6.11
N CYS A 458 -22.65 6.51 5.27
CA CYS A 458 -22.98 6.01 3.93
C CYS A 458 -23.97 4.83 4.02
N LEU A 459 -23.74 3.88 4.92
CA LEU A 459 -24.63 2.74 5.16
C LEU A 459 -26.00 3.13 5.75
N MET A 460 -26.05 4.19 6.55
CA MET A 460 -27.29 4.70 7.14
C MET A 460 -28.19 5.41 6.12
N GLY A 461 -27.61 6.02 5.08
CA GLY A 461 -28.33 6.81 4.09
C GLY A 461 -28.89 8.11 4.68
N ASP A 462 -30.20 8.30 4.59
CA ASP A 462 -30.97 9.40 5.19
C ASP A 462 -31.45 9.11 6.62
N ARG A 463 -31.29 7.87 7.08
CA ARG A 463 -31.83 7.40 8.38
C ARG A 463 -30.99 7.80 9.59
N GLY A 464 -29.81 8.38 9.38
CA GLY A 464 -28.88 8.69 10.46
C GLY A 464 -28.05 9.94 10.21
N SER A 465 -27.55 10.53 11.29
CA SER A 465 -26.65 11.67 11.25
C SER A 465 -25.19 11.25 11.36
N PHE A 466 -24.26 12.17 11.05
CA PHE A 466 -22.84 11.91 11.24
C PHE A 466 -22.48 11.66 12.72
N GLU A 467 -23.16 12.33 13.67
CA GLU A 467 -22.89 12.12 15.09
C GLU A 467 -23.36 10.73 15.55
N ASP A 468 -24.49 10.22 15.04
CA ASP A 468 -24.94 8.84 15.32
C ASP A 468 -23.92 7.82 14.80
N ALA A 469 -23.48 7.99 13.56
CA ALA A 469 -22.46 7.15 12.93
C ALA A 469 -21.12 7.20 13.67
N ARG A 470 -20.74 8.38 14.17
CA ARG A 470 -19.51 8.58 14.93
C ARG A 470 -19.58 7.96 16.32
N GLU A 471 -20.72 8.03 16.98
CA GLU A 471 -20.92 7.37 18.27
C GLU A 471 -20.85 5.84 18.11
N GLN A 472 -21.47 5.28 17.08
CA GLN A 472 -21.33 3.86 16.75
C GLN A 472 -19.86 3.47 16.48
N ALA A 473 -19.12 4.28 15.72
CA ALA A 473 -17.69 4.06 15.47
C ALA A 473 -16.84 4.12 16.77
N ARG A 474 -17.15 5.05 17.69
CA ARG A 474 -16.49 5.13 19.00
C ARG A 474 -16.76 3.92 19.87
N GLN A 475 -18.00 3.42 19.89
CA GLN A 475 -18.35 2.21 20.61
C GLN A 475 -17.64 0.98 20.04
N ALA A 476 -17.50 0.89 18.72
CA ALA A 476 -16.67 -0.14 18.09
C ALA A 476 -15.19 0.02 18.49
N TRP A 477 -14.65 1.25 18.47
CA TRP A 477 -13.28 1.54 18.90
C TRP A 477 -13.03 1.12 20.35
N ALA A 478 -13.94 1.44 21.28
CA ALA A 478 -13.83 1.05 22.68
C ALA A 478 -13.83 -0.49 22.87
N ARG A 479 -14.67 -1.20 22.11
CA ARG A 479 -14.80 -2.67 22.19
C ARG A 479 -13.66 -3.43 21.50
N ARG A 480 -12.81 -2.76 20.71
CA ARG A 480 -11.74 -3.42 19.92
C ARG A 480 -10.77 -4.27 20.75
N ARG A 481 -10.66 -3.98 22.05
CA ARG A 481 -9.77 -4.69 22.98
C ARG A 481 -10.41 -5.90 23.66
N GLN A 482 -11.73 -6.10 23.52
CA GLN A 482 -12.46 -7.17 24.20
C GLN A 482 -12.51 -8.49 23.41
N LYS A 483 -12.02 -8.50 22.16
CA LYS A 483 -12.00 -9.66 21.25
C LYS A 483 -10.62 -9.91 20.63
N ALA A 484 -9.54 -9.51 21.31
CA ALA A 484 -8.17 -9.78 20.87
C ALA A 484 -7.73 -11.19 21.26
#